data_AF-A0A838WFH8-F1
#
_entry.id   AF-A0A838WFH8-F1
#
_cell.length_a   1.000
_cell.length_b   1.000
_cell.length_c   1.000
_cell.angle_alpha   90.00
_cell.angle_beta   90.00
_cell.angle_gamma   90.00
#
_symmetry.space_group_name_H-M   'P 1'
#
loop_
_entity.id
_entity.type
_entity.pdbx_description
1 polymer ?
#
loop_
_entity_poly.entity_id
_entity_poly.type
_entity_poly.pdbx_seq_one_letter_code
_entity_poly.pdbx_strand_id
1 'polypeptide(L)'
;MPYSILRATQFHTLVDMLLSAAARVPFVIPIPTEFRVQSVAPLEVADRLIRCLGEGPGERLPDFGGPEVLTLCEAPAAPRAAAPDVQAALQRAVPALSVLVSPPDWLE
;
A
#
# COMPACT_ATOMS: atom_id res chain seq x y z
N MET A 1 20.74 -25.94 -5.48
CA MET A 1 21.17 -24.53 -5.62
C MET A 1 20.71 -23.78 -4.38
N PRO A 2 21.57 -23.01 -3.70
CA PRO A 2 21.18 -22.21 -2.54
C PRO A 2 20.32 -21.01 -2.97
N TYR A 3 19.28 -20.68 -2.20
CA TYR A 3 18.35 -19.57 -2.49
C TYR A 3 17.92 -18.84 -1.21
N SER A 4 17.38 -17.63 -1.40
CA SER A 4 16.76 -16.82 -0.34
C SER A 4 15.48 -16.18 -0.88
N ILE A 5 14.42 -16.19 -0.08
CA ILE A 5 13.12 -15.57 -0.36
C ILE A 5 12.90 -14.45 0.64
N LEU A 6 12.81 -13.21 0.15
CA LEU A 6 12.41 -12.03 0.92
C LEU A 6 11.01 -11.60 0.46
N ARG A 7 10.03 -11.64 1.37
CA ARG A 7 8.69 -11.11 1.10
C ARG A 7 8.63 -9.65 1.52
N ALA A 8 8.30 -8.78 0.58
CA ALA A 8 8.06 -7.36 0.85
C ALA A 8 6.57 -7.03 0.74
N THR A 9 6.12 -6.02 1.47
CA THR A 9 4.76 -5.45 1.34
C THR A 9 4.63 -4.61 0.05
N GLN A 10 3.42 -4.13 -0.27
CA GLN A 10 3.20 -3.35 -1.48
C GLN A 10 4.08 -2.08 -1.55
N PHE A 11 4.54 -1.74 -2.76
CA PHE A 11 5.24 -0.48 -2.98
C PHE A 11 4.27 0.69 -3.05
N HIS A 12 4.75 1.87 -2.63
CA HIS A 12 4.02 3.13 -2.78
C HIS A 12 3.56 3.38 -4.23
N THR A 13 4.34 2.94 -5.21
CA THR A 13 4.01 3.04 -6.65
C THR A 13 2.79 2.22 -7.05
N LEU A 14 2.55 1.07 -6.40
CA LEU A 14 1.37 0.25 -6.63
C LEU A 14 0.12 0.96 -6.11
N VAL A 15 0.22 1.54 -4.91
CA VAL A 15 -0.86 2.31 -4.30
C VAL A 15 -1.21 3.52 -5.16
N ASP A 16 -0.20 4.30 -5.59
CA ASP A 16 -0.39 5.44 -6.49
C ASP A 16 -1.04 5.06 -7.83
N MET A 17 -0.66 3.91 -8.39
CA MET A 17 -1.23 3.41 -9.64
C MET A 17 -2.71 3.03 -9.45
N LEU A 18 -3.05 2.33 -8.36
CA LEU A 18 -4.44 2.02 -8.02
C LEU A 18 -5.27 3.29 -7.82
N LEU A 19 -4.76 4.26 -7.06
CA LEU A 19 -5.46 5.52 -6.81
C LEU A 19 -5.61 6.35 -8.09
N SER A 20 -4.59 6.41 -8.93
CA SER A 20 -4.64 7.10 -10.23
C SER A 20 -5.62 6.45 -11.20
N ALA A 21 -5.71 5.12 -11.20
CA ALA A 21 -6.68 4.39 -12.01
C ALA A 21 -8.11 4.63 -11.48
N ALA A 22 -8.31 4.57 -10.17
CA ALA A 22 -9.60 4.85 -9.52
C ALA A 22 -10.10 6.26 -9.84
N ALA A 23 -9.22 7.26 -9.83
CA ALA A 23 -9.57 8.65 -10.16
C ALA A 23 -10.06 8.85 -11.62
N ARG A 24 -9.79 7.91 -12.53
CA ARG A 24 -10.23 7.97 -13.94
C ARG A 24 -11.57 7.29 -14.18
N VAL A 25 -12.07 6.54 -13.19
CA VAL A 25 -13.36 5.86 -13.28
C VAL A 25 -14.40 6.79 -12.66
N PRO A 26 -15.46 7.21 -13.39
CA PRO A 26 -16.51 8.08 -12.87
C PRO A 26 -17.45 7.37 -11.87
N PHE A 27 -17.15 6.13 -11.52
CA PHE A 27 -17.97 5.28 -10.67
C PHE A 27 -17.40 5.23 -9.25
N VAL A 28 -18.31 5.27 -8.29
CA VAL A 28 -18.01 5.12 -6.87
C VAL A 28 -17.51 3.70 -6.62
N ILE A 29 -16.20 3.55 -6.44
CA ILE A 29 -15.62 2.31 -5.92
C ILE A 29 -15.79 2.36 -4.40
N PRO A 30 -16.49 1.39 -3.77
CA PRO A 30 -16.49 1.27 -2.33
C PRO A 30 -15.09 0.88 -1.88
N ILE A 31 -14.32 1.87 -1.48
CA ILE A 31 -13.01 1.65 -0.86
C ILE A 31 -13.28 1.46 0.64
N PRO A 32 -12.99 0.29 1.23
CA PRO A 32 -13.09 0.12 2.67
C PRO A 32 -12.06 1.02 3.35
N THR A 33 -12.53 2.06 4.03
CA THR A 33 -11.73 3.11 4.67
C THR A 33 -10.76 2.56 5.71
N GLU A 34 -11.10 1.42 6.32
CA GLU A 34 -10.32 0.75 7.35
C GLU A 34 -9.25 -0.20 6.78
N PHE A 35 -9.10 -0.28 5.46
CA PHE A 35 -8.10 -1.14 4.84
C PHE A 35 -6.69 -0.67 5.20
N ARG A 36 -5.97 -1.51 5.95
CA ARG A 36 -4.61 -1.23 6.43
C ARG A 36 -3.58 -1.65 5.40
N VAL A 37 -2.64 -0.75 5.14
CA VAL A 37 -1.51 -0.94 4.23
C VAL A 37 -0.21 -0.61 4.94
N GLN A 38 0.82 -1.40 4.71
CA GLN A 38 2.16 -1.17 5.27
C GLN A 38 3.15 -0.98 4.13
N SER A 39 2.97 0.07 3.33
CA SER A 39 3.70 0.26 2.07
C SER A 39 5.19 0.49 2.30
N VAL A 40 6.04 -0.09 1.45
CA VAL A 40 7.51 -0.01 1.58
C VAL A 40 8.14 0.69 0.38
N ALA A 41 9.25 1.41 0.60
CA ALA A 41 9.95 2.10 -0.48
C ALA A 41 10.77 1.10 -1.29
N PRO A 42 10.74 1.16 -2.64
CA PRO A 42 11.57 0.29 -3.46
C PRO A 42 13.06 0.35 -3.11
N LEU A 43 13.55 1.54 -2.75
CA LEU A 43 14.94 1.74 -2.31
C LEU A 43 15.25 1.04 -0.99
N GLU A 44 14.33 1.03 -0.03
CA GLU A 44 14.51 0.32 1.24
C GLU A 44 14.55 -1.20 1.04
N VAL A 45 13.73 -1.72 0.12
CA VAL A 45 13.78 -3.15 -0.24
C VAL A 45 15.09 -3.49 -0.93
N ALA A 46 15.58 -2.63 -1.83
CA ALA A 46 16.88 -2.82 -2.49
C ALA A 46 18.02 -2.87 -1.45
N ASP A 47 18.03 -1.96 -0.48
CA ASP A 47 19.02 -1.97 0.60
C ASP A 47 18.93 -3.24 1.45
N ARG A 48 17.73 -3.73 1.76
CA ARG A 48 17.56 -4.99 2.48
C ARG A 48 18.12 -6.17 1.69
N LEU A 49 17.84 -6.24 0.39
CA LEU A 49 18.37 -7.28 -0.49
C LEU A 49 19.91 -7.27 -0.51
N ILE A 50 20.53 -6.09 -0.61
CA ILE A 50 22.00 -5.95 -0.57
C ILE A 50 22.58 -6.49 0.74
N ARG A 51 21.95 -6.19 1.89
CA ARG A 51 22.38 -6.74 3.19
C ARG A 51 22.26 -8.26 3.23
N CYS A 52 21.16 -8.82 2.73
CA CYS A 52 20.96 -10.27 2.70
C CYS A 52 21.99 -11.01 1.84
N LEU A 53 22.51 -10.38 0.78
CA LEU A 53 23.60 -10.97 -0.01
C LEU A 53 24.88 -11.16 0.83
N GLY A 54 25.13 -10.28 1.82
CA GLY A 54 26.26 -10.40 2.74
C GLY A 54 26.06 -11.44 3.86
N GLU A 55 24.81 -11.77 4.19
CA GLU A 55 24.43 -12.75 5.21
C GLU A 55 24.51 -14.21 4.71
N GLY A 56 24.55 -14.40 3.38
CA GLY A 56 24.53 -15.73 2.75
C GLY A 56 23.11 -16.27 2.50
N PRO A 57 22.98 -17.49 1.95
CA PRO A 57 21.68 -18.08 1.64
C PRO A 57 20.90 -18.43 2.91
N GLY A 58 19.63 -18.05 2.96
CA GLY A 58 18.78 -18.15 4.16
C GLY A 58 17.42 -18.80 3.94
N GLU A 59 17.17 -19.42 2.78
CA GLU A 59 15.91 -20.02 2.35
C GLU A 59 14.71 -19.06 2.45
N ARG A 60 14.18 -18.81 3.65
CA ARG A 60 13.14 -17.84 3.94
C ARG A 60 13.65 -16.77 4.92
N LEU A 61 13.80 -15.56 4.40
CA LEU A 61 14.18 -14.39 5.17
C LEU A 61 12.97 -13.79 5.90
N PRO A 62 13.19 -13.02 6.98
CA PRO A 62 12.12 -12.28 7.65
C PRO A 62 11.37 -11.36 6.67
N ASP A 63 10.04 -11.29 6.82
CA ASP A 63 9.20 -10.41 6.00
C ASP A 63 9.62 -8.94 6.20
N PHE A 64 9.60 -8.16 5.12
CA PHE A 64 10.06 -6.77 5.10
C PHE A 64 8.91 -5.82 4.73
N GLY A 65 8.46 -5.03 5.70
CA GLY A 65 7.40 -4.05 5.50
C GLY A 65 7.92 -2.62 5.59
N GLY A 66 7.05 -1.67 5.23
CA GLY A 66 7.27 -0.27 5.55
C GLY A 66 7.31 -0.02 7.05
N PRO A 67 7.81 1.15 7.47
CA PRO A 67 7.94 1.49 8.89
C PRO A 67 6.59 1.60 9.61
N GLU A 68 5.54 1.96 8.87
CA GLU A 68 4.23 2.29 9.43
C GLU A 68 3.11 1.50 8.76
N VAL A 69 2.12 1.11 9.56
CA VAL A 69 0.86 0.54 9.09
C VAL A 69 -0.17 1.66 9.10
N LEU A 70 -0.60 2.09 7.92
CA LEU A 70 -1.53 3.20 7.74
C LEU A 70 -2.84 2.70 7.16
N THR A 71 -3.96 3.37 7.43
CA THR A 71 -5.18 3.15 6.63
C THR A 71 -5.00 3.73 5.22
N LEU A 72 -5.76 3.25 4.25
CA LEU A 72 -5.65 3.74 2.87
C LEU A 72 -5.89 5.26 2.76
N CYS A 73 -6.67 5.86 3.66
CA CYS A 73 -6.91 7.30 3.70
C CYS A 73 -5.76 8.11 4.31
N GLU A 74 -5.00 7.50 5.22
CA GLU A 74 -3.84 8.11 5.90
C GLU A 74 -2.55 7.95 5.11
N ALA A 75 -2.46 6.91 4.27
CA ALA A 75 -1.30 6.66 3.44
C ALA A 75 -0.98 7.91 2.58
N PRO A 76 0.19 8.53 2.74
CA PRO A 76 0.56 9.67 1.92
C PRO A 76 0.75 9.22 0.47
N ALA A 77 0.24 10.00 -0.48
CA ALA A 77 0.61 9.81 -1.88
C ALA A 77 2.13 9.82 -2.03
N ALA A 78 2.70 8.96 -2.88
CA ALA A 78 4.14 8.97 -3.05
C ALA A 78 4.60 10.34 -3.61
N PRO A 79 5.82 10.81 -3.28
CA PRO A 79 6.33 12.07 -3.78
C PRO A 79 6.24 12.10 -5.31
N ARG A 80 5.41 13.01 -5.84
CA ARG A 80 5.06 13.06 -7.26
C ARG A 80 5.64 14.30 -7.92
N ALA A 81 6.28 14.14 -9.07
CA ALA A 81 6.48 15.24 -10.01
C ALA A 81 5.11 15.61 -10.60
N ALA A 82 4.55 16.73 -10.13
CA ALA A 82 3.37 17.45 -10.64
C ALA A 82 2.28 16.61 -11.32
N ALA A 83 1.28 16.16 -10.56
CA ALA A 83 -0.03 15.83 -11.14
C ALA A 83 -1.15 16.07 -10.11
N PRO A 84 -2.43 16.07 -10.54
CA PRO A 84 -3.53 16.54 -9.72
C PRO A 84 -3.70 15.72 -8.43
N ASP A 85 -4.12 16.40 -7.37
CA ASP A 85 -4.25 15.87 -6.01
C ASP A 85 -5.41 14.86 -5.90
N VAL A 86 -5.07 13.59 -6.13
CA VAL A 86 -5.97 12.44 -6.05
C VAL A 86 -6.45 12.19 -4.62
N GLN A 87 -5.64 12.50 -3.61
CA GLN A 87 -5.99 12.30 -2.21
C GLN A 87 -7.08 13.29 -1.78
N ALA A 88 -6.95 14.56 -2.17
CA ALA A 88 -8.00 15.55 -1.97
C ALA A 88 -9.29 15.24 -2.76
N ALA A 89 -9.20 14.55 -3.90
CA ALA A 89 -10.38 14.10 -4.66
C ALA A 89 -11.12 12.95 -3.95
N LEU A 90 -10.38 11.97 -3.43
CA LEU A 90 -10.95 10.86 -2.67
C LEU A 90 -11.56 11.32 -1.34
N GLN A 91 -10.86 12.16 -0.58
CA GLN A 91 -11.38 12.71 0.68
C GLN A 91 -12.69 13.48 0.50
N ARG A 92 -12.92 14.12 -0.67
CA ARG A 92 -14.20 14.78 -1.00
C ARG A 92 -15.30 13.82 -1.43
N ALA A 93 -14.96 12.65 -1.95
CA ALA A 93 -15.93 11.62 -2.36
C ALA A 93 -16.34 10.68 -1.22
N VAL A 94 -15.50 10.54 -0.19
CA VAL A 94 -15.73 9.70 1.01
C VAL A 94 -16.97 10.07 1.87
N PRO A 95 -17.38 11.34 2.05
CA PRO A 95 -18.51 11.65 2.94
C PRO A 95 -19.87 11.17 2.42
N ALA A 96 -19.96 10.70 1.17
CA ALA A 96 -21.21 10.20 0.60
C ALA A 96 -21.47 8.71 0.85
N LEU A 97 -20.53 7.95 1.44
CA LEU A 97 -20.59 6.47 1.46
C LEU A 97 -20.38 5.80 2.83
N SER A 98 -20.23 6.58 3.90
CA SER A 98 -20.24 6.04 5.28
C SER A 98 -21.58 5.42 5.71
N VAL A 99 -22.57 5.34 4.82
CA VAL A 99 -23.92 4.81 5.11
C VAL A 99 -24.16 3.41 4.54
N LEU A 100 -23.23 2.78 3.79
CA LEU A 100 -23.56 1.53 3.08
C LEU A 100 -22.56 0.37 3.17
N VAL A 101 -21.80 0.26 4.25
CA VAL A 101 -21.11 -1.00 4.58
C VAL A 101 -21.30 -1.28 6.07
N SER A 102 -22.28 -2.14 6.38
CA SER A 102 -22.26 -2.86 7.64
C SER A 102 -21.08 -3.85 7.57
N PRO A 103 -20.21 -3.93 8.59
CA PRO A 103 -19.16 -4.95 8.60
C PRO A 103 -19.82 -6.33 8.58
N PRO A 104 -19.31 -7.29 7.79
CA PRO A 104 -19.90 -8.63 7.72
C PRO A 104 -19.63 -9.44 9.00
N ASP A 105 -20.59 -10.30 9.33
CA ASP A 105 -20.83 -10.98 10.61
C ASP A 105 -19.75 -12.00 11.07
N TRP A 106 -18.58 -12.03 10.42
CA TRP A 106 -17.47 -12.95 10.72
C TRP A 106 -16.31 -12.28 11.50
N LEU A 107 -16.58 -11.12 12.10
CA LEU A 107 -15.72 -10.42 13.07
C LEU A 107 -16.27 -10.52 14.52
N GLU A 108 -16.90 -11.65 14.86
CA GLU A 108 -17.14 -12.09 16.25
C GLU A 108 -16.39 -13.40 16.53
#